data_AF-K9UPV2-F1
#
_entry.id   AF-K9UPV2-F1
#
_cell.length_a   1.000
_cell.length_b   1.000
_cell.length_c   1.000
_cell.angle_alpha   90.00
_cell.angle_beta   90.00
_cell.angle_gamma   90.00
#
_symmetry.space_group_name_H-M   'P 1'
#
loop_
_entity.id
_entity.type
_entity.pdbx_description
1 polymer ?
#
loop_
_entity_poly.entity_id
_entity_poly.type
_entity_poly.pdbx_seq_one_letter_code
_entity_poly.pdbx_strand_id
1 'polypeptide(L)'
;MKLETYQITVDEYLNRLNCAVIRDEGLHKLIQLKNLKLVVVEALDNHKYLIQEVTLGLPGQRWDNIDASTAIAHIQMLENGNDTFYKIWHTDDVLSLNPKLSRDFARLVLQMAMDNHDATTIGINWEVLKIYIGQVFEMHSAGII
;
A
#
# COMPACT_ATOMS: atom_id res chain seq x y z
N MET A 1 -41.45 5.36 12.99
CA MET A 1 -40.44 6.44 12.91
C MET A 1 -39.62 6.18 11.66
N LYS A 2 -39.79 6.96 10.59
CA LYS A 2 -39.01 6.81 9.36
C LYS A 2 -37.57 7.21 9.68
N LEU A 3 -36.61 6.32 9.47
CA LEU A 3 -35.20 6.68 9.48
C LEU A 3 -34.99 7.61 8.30
N GLU A 4 -34.82 8.91 8.56
CA GLU A 4 -34.32 9.84 7.57
C GLU A 4 -32.89 9.40 7.22
N THR A 5 -32.75 8.70 6.10
CA THR A 5 -31.45 8.53 5.45
C THR A 5 -30.97 9.93 5.07
N TYR A 6 -30.13 10.52 5.90
CA TYR A 6 -29.36 11.71 5.54
C TYR A 6 -28.60 11.38 4.26
N GLN A 7 -29.12 11.82 3.12
CA GLN A 7 -28.44 11.75 1.82
C GLN A 7 -27.34 12.81 1.84
N ILE A 8 -26.24 12.50 2.52
CA ILE A 8 -25.04 13.34 2.40
C ILE A 8 -24.50 13.20 0.99
N THR A 9 -24.08 14.32 0.39
CA THR A 9 -23.38 14.29 -0.89
C THR A 9 -21.96 13.75 -0.70
N VAL A 10 -21.32 13.32 -1.79
CA VAL A 10 -19.90 12.92 -1.72
C VAL A 10 -19.04 14.10 -1.27
N ASP A 11 -19.37 15.33 -1.68
CA ASP A 11 -18.67 16.54 -1.25
C ASP A 11 -18.79 16.81 0.26
N GLU A 12 -19.99 16.67 0.81
CA GLU A 12 -20.19 16.77 2.26
C GLU A 12 -19.41 15.70 3.02
N TYR A 13 -19.33 14.49 2.48
CA TYR A 13 -18.55 13.41 3.06
C TYR A 13 -17.04 13.71 3.04
N LEU A 14 -16.50 14.15 1.90
CA LEU A 14 -15.08 14.50 1.74
C LEU A 14 -14.67 15.64 2.67
N ASN A 15 -15.51 16.66 2.80
CA ASN A 15 -15.29 17.76 3.74
C ASN A 15 -15.26 17.29 5.19
N ARG A 16 -16.16 16.37 5.59
CA ARG A 16 -16.17 15.79 6.95
C ARG A 16 -14.92 14.96 7.27
N LEU A 17 -14.39 14.26 6.27
CA LEU A 17 -13.16 13.48 6.43
C LEU A 17 -11.89 14.34 6.44
N ASN A 18 -11.98 15.62 6.10
CA ASN A 18 -10.84 16.51 5.89
C ASN A 18 -9.84 15.92 4.88
N CYS A 19 -10.37 15.30 3.80
CA CYS A 19 -9.54 14.76 2.72
C CYS A 19 -8.77 15.89 2.02
N ALA A 20 -7.52 15.62 1.64
CA ALA A 20 -6.74 16.60 0.89
C ALA A 20 -7.21 16.65 -0.57
N VAL A 21 -7.83 17.76 -0.96
CA VAL A 21 -8.25 18.01 -2.34
C VAL A 21 -7.05 18.56 -3.11
N ILE A 22 -6.49 17.75 -4.01
CA ILE A 22 -5.35 18.13 -4.85
C ILE A 22 -5.79 19.02 -6.00
N ARG A 23 -6.98 18.75 -6.55
CA ARG A 23 -7.59 19.51 -7.63
C ARG A 23 -9.10 19.49 -7.49
N ASP A 24 -9.72 20.66 -7.68
CA ASP A 24 -11.17 20.82 -7.72
C ASP A 24 -11.55 21.63 -8.96
N GLU A 25 -12.16 20.97 -9.95
CA GLU A 25 -12.70 21.56 -11.17
C GLU A 25 -14.25 21.54 -11.12
N GLY A 26 -14.83 21.61 -9.91
CA GLY A 26 -16.28 21.60 -9.68
C GLY A 26 -16.83 20.18 -9.68
N LEU A 27 -17.21 19.68 -10.86
CA LEU A 27 -17.75 18.32 -11.00
C LEU A 27 -16.66 17.26 -10.97
N HIS A 28 -15.42 17.62 -11.28
CA HIS A 28 -14.27 16.71 -11.32
C HIS A 28 -13.28 17.07 -10.22
N LYS A 29 -12.97 16.11 -9.35
CA LYS A 29 -12.09 16.31 -8.20
C LYS A 29 -11.04 15.21 -8.14
N LEU A 30 -9.79 15.61 -7.85
CA LEU A 30 -8.72 14.71 -7.48
C LEU A 30 -8.46 14.87 -5.99
N ILE A 31 -8.68 13.80 -5.25
CA ILE A 31 -8.50 13.78 -3.79
C ILE A 31 -7.41 12.79 -3.41
N GLN A 32 -6.71 13.08 -2.33
CA GLN A 32 -5.82 12.14 -1.65
C GLN A 32 -6.53 11.61 -0.39
N LEU A 33 -6.62 10.28 -0.32
CA LEU A 33 -7.11 9.56 0.86
C LEU A 33 -6.01 9.49 1.93
N LYS A 34 -6.37 9.11 3.17
CA LYS A 34 -5.40 9.03 4.28
C LYS A 34 -4.25 8.04 4.03
N ASN A 35 -4.51 6.96 3.29
CA ASN A 35 -3.49 5.99 2.88
C ASN A 35 -2.70 6.42 1.63
N LEU A 36 -2.70 7.72 1.31
CA LEU A 36 -1.97 8.33 0.19
C LEU A 36 -2.46 7.94 -1.21
N LYS A 37 -3.47 7.07 -1.32
CA LYS A 37 -4.11 6.76 -2.61
C LYS A 37 -4.77 8.01 -3.19
N LEU A 38 -4.68 8.12 -4.51
CA LEU A 38 -5.34 9.18 -5.26
C LEU A 38 -6.63 8.65 -5.86
N VAL A 39 -7.69 9.43 -5.72
CA VAL A 39 -9.01 9.07 -6.24
C VAL A 39 -9.56 10.25 -7.03
N VAL A 40 -9.98 9.96 -8.26
CA VAL A 40 -10.82 10.85 -9.05
C VAL A 40 -12.26 10.62 -8.64
N VAL A 41 -12.95 11.71 -8.32
CA VAL A 41 -14.37 11.76 -8.06
C VAL A 41 -14.99 12.68 -9.10
N GLU A 42 -15.90 12.15 -9.92
CA GLU A 42 -16.65 12.92 -10.88
C GLU A 42 -18.14 12.84 -10.55
N ALA A 43 -18.75 13.99 -10.31
CA ALA A 43 -20.20 14.13 -10.17
C ALA A 43 -20.83 14.17 -11.57
N LEU A 44 -21.74 13.22 -11.81
CA LEU A 44 -22.50 13.07 -13.04
C LEU A 44 -23.90 13.67 -12.86
N ASP A 45 -24.64 13.77 -13.97
CA ASP A 45 -26.05 14.12 -13.95
C ASP A 45 -26.86 13.15 -13.06
N ASN A 46 -28.01 13.62 -12.54
CA ASN A 46 -28.94 12.82 -11.74
C ASN A 46 -28.39 12.30 -10.40
N HIS A 47 -27.47 13.04 -9.75
CA HIS A 47 -26.88 12.66 -8.45
C HIS A 47 -26.11 11.34 -8.49
N LYS A 48 -25.49 11.07 -9.64
CA LYS A 48 -24.63 9.91 -9.87
C LYS A 48 -23.17 10.32 -9.82
N TYR A 49 -22.31 9.33 -9.62
CA TYR A 49 -20.88 9.55 -9.46
C TYR A 49 -20.09 8.50 -10.23
N LEU A 50 -18.91 8.93 -10.66
CA LEU A 50 -17.82 8.08 -11.08
C LEU A 50 -16.69 8.24 -10.07
N ILE A 51 -16.12 7.10 -9.66
CA ILE A 51 -14.99 7.02 -8.75
C ILE A 51 -13.90 6.19 -9.41
N GLN A 52 -12.67 6.69 -9.47
CA GLN A 52 -11.54 5.95 -10.03
C GLN A 52 -10.28 6.15 -9.20
N GLU A 53 -9.64 5.06 -8.79
CA GLU A 53 -8.30 5.11 -8.22
C GLU A 53 -7.27 5.46 -9.31
N VAL A 54 -6.34 6.35 -8.98
CA VAL A 54 -5.23 6.80 -9.85
C VAL A 54 -3.92 6.93 -9.06
N THR A 55 -3.57 5.87 -8.32
CA THR A 55 -2.35 5.82 -7.52
C THR A 55 -1.12 5.58 -8.42
N LEU A 56 -0.02 6.30 -8.18
CA LEU A 56 1.23 6.21 -8.96
C LEU A 56 1.08 6.46 -10.48
N GLY A 57 0.07 7.23 -10.89
CA GLY A 57 -0.18 7.54 -12.30
C GLY A 57 -0.75 6.38 -13.11
N LEU A 58 -1.16 5.29 -12.46
CA LEU A 58 -1.80 4.14 -13.09
C LEU A 58 -3.30 4.10 -12.74
N PRO A 59 -4.18 3.84 -13.71
CA PRO A 59 -5.60 3.64 -13.42
C PRO A 59 -5.80 2.34 -12.64
N GLY A 60 -6.46 2.44 -11.48
CA GLY A 60 -6.85 1.32 -10.63
C GLY A 60 -8.33 0.97 -10.78
N GLN A 61 -8.96 0.59 -9.67
CA GLN A 61 -10.39 0.26 -9.65
C GLN A 61 -11.24 1.47 -10.05
N ARG A 62 -12.31 1.22 -10.82
CA ARG A 62 -13.24 2.23 -11.31
C ARG A 62 -14.67 1.77 -11.11
N TRP A 63 -15.51 2.69 -10.63
CA TRP A 63 -16.95 2.53 -10.50
C TRP A 63 -17.64 3.71 -11.15
N ASP A 64 -18.73 3.45 -11.86
CA ASP A 64 -19.39 4.43 -12.72
C ASP A 64 -20.91 4.33 -12.53
N ASN A 65 -21.61 5.46 -12.72
CA ASN A 65 -23.05 5.57 -12.55
C ASN A 65 -23.59 5.06 -11.19
N ILE A 66 -22.82 5.27 -10.13
CA ILE A 66 -23.18 4.86 -8.76
C ILE A 66 -23.81 6.03 -7.99
N ASP A 67 -24.66 5.73 -7.02
CA ASP A 67 -25.21 6.75 -6.12
C ASP A 67 -24.18 7.22 -5.07
N ALA A 68 -24.50 8.31 -4.37
CA ALA A 68 -23.63 8.89 -3.34
C ALA A 68 -23.25 7.88 -2.24
N SER A 69 -24.20 7.07 -1.76
CA SER A 69 -23.93 6.06 -0.71
C SER A 69 -22.91 5.01 -1.17
N THR A 70 -23.05 4.54 -2.40
CA THR A 70 -22.16 3.55 -3.00
C THR A 70 -20.78 4.16 -3.28
N ALA A 71 -20.74 5.42 -3.75
CA ALA A 71 -19.48 6.14 -3.95
C ALA A 71 -18.70 6.31 -2.64
N ILE A 72 -19.39 6.70 -1.57
CA ILE A 72 -18.81 6.81 -0.23
C ILE A 72 -18.28 5.45 0.26
N ALA A 73 -19.04 4.38 0.07
CA ALA A 73 -18.59 3.03 0.44
C ALA A 73 -17.32 2.62 -0.31
N HIS A 74 -17.20 2.93 -1.61
CA HIS A 74 -15.98 2.65 -2.37
C HIS A 74 -14.80 3.51 -1.93
N ILE A 75 -15.01 4.79 -1.61
CA ILE A 75 -13.96 5.64 -1.02
C ILE A 75 -13.46 5.04 0.30
N GLN A 76 -14.37 4.59 1.17
CA GLN A 76 -14.03 3.90 2.43
C GLN A 76 -13.27 2.60 2.19
N MET A 77 -13.67 1.80 1.19
CA MET A 77 -12.96 0.57 0.84
C MET A 77 -11.54 0.85 0.33
N LEU A 78 -11.37 1.90 -0.46
CA LEU A 78 -10.05 2.32 -0.94
C LEU A 78 -9.17 2.85 0.20
N GLU A 79 -9.76 3.62 1.13
CA GLU A 79 -9.07 4.16 2.31
C GLU A 79 -8.69 3.07 3.32
N ASN A 80 -9.56 2.07 3.51
CA ASN A 80 -9.35 0.94 4.43
C ASN A 80 -8.72 -0.29 3.77
N GLY A 81 -8.28 -0.19 2.50
CA GLY A 81 -7.60 -1.28 1.82
C GLY A 81 -6.34 -1.70 2.56
N ASN A 82 -6.00 -2.99 2.56
CA ASN A 82 -4.79 -3.50 3.20
C ASN A 82 -3.55 -2.79 2.65
N ASP A 83 -3.07 -1.78 3.36
CA ASP A 83 -1.84 -1.06 3.04
C ASP A 83 -0.69 -2.07 3.04
N THR A 84 -0.31 -2.52 1.84
CA THR A 84 0.74 -3.53 1.69
C THR A 84 1.98 -2.82 1.16
N PHE A 85 2.94 -2.60 2.05
CA PHE A 85 4.25 -2.06 1.69
C PHE A 85 5.18 -3.22 1.30
N TYR A 86 5.52 -3.33 0.02
CA TYR A 86 6.50 -4.31 -0.45
C TYR A 86 7.89 -3.70 -0.45
N LYS A 87 8.81 -4.27 0.34
CA LYS A 87 10.25 -3.98 0.26
C LYS A 87 10.97 -5.15 -0.41
N ILE A 88 11.61 -4.87 -1.55
CA ILE A 88 12.38 -5.86 -2.31
C ILE A 88 13.84 -5.80 -1.85
N TRP A 89 14.41 -6.96 -1.52
CA TRP A 89 15.81 -7.11 -1.09
C TRP A 89 16.63 -7.81 -2.18
N HIS A 90 17.81 -7.27 -2.47
CA HIS A 90 18.75 -7.77 -3.47
C HIS A 90 20.02 -8.28 -2.80
N THR A 91 20.79 -9.11 -3.52
CA THR A 91 22.09 -9.58 -3.04
C THR A 91 23.05 -8.43 -2.74
N ASP A 92 22.90 -7.30 -3.45
CA ASP A 92 23.72 -6.11 -3.23
C ASP A 92 23.43 -5.46 -1.87
N ASP A 93 22.20 -5.58 -1.35
CA ASP A 93 21.86 -5.13 0.00
C ASP A 93 22.63 -5.95 1.05
N VAL A 94 22.70 -7.27 0.89
CA VAL A 94 23.48 -8.14 1.77
C VAL A 94 24.99 -7.84 1.66
N LEU A 95 25.49 -7.66 0.43
CA LEU A 95 26.90 -7.33 0.19
C LEU A 95 27.28 -5.95 0.71
N SER A 96 26.33 -5.02 0.81
CA SER A 96 26.57 -3.72 1.45
C SER A 96 26.86 -3.84 2.96
N LEU A 97 26.25 -4.84 3.61
CA LEU A 97 26.51 -5.16 5.02
C LEU A 97 27.82 -5.93 5.20
N ASN A 98 28.16 -6.80 4.23
CA ASN A 98 29.42 -7.52 4.25
C ASN A 98 29.95 -7.82 2.84
N PRO A 99 30.88 -6.98 2.33
CA PRO A 99 31.43 -7.13 0.98
C PRO A 99 32.27 -8.38 0.76
N LYS A 100 32.62 -9.12 1.81
CA LYS A 100 33.43 -10.34 1.73
C LYS A 100 32.61 -11.59 1.44
N LEU A 101 31.27 -11.52 1.53
CA LEU A 101 30.43 -12.64 1.14
C LEU A 101 30.53 -12.89 -0.37
N SER A 102 30.50 -14.16 -0.77
CA SER A 102 30.22 -14.51 -2.15
C SER A 102 28.76 -14.17 -2.49
N ARG A 103 28.46 -13.97 -3.78
CA ARG A 103 27.08 -13.78 -4.24
C ARG A 103 26.18 -14.98 -3.91
N ASP A 104 26.72 -16.19 -3.89
CA ASP A 104 25.95 -17.40 -3.56
C ASP A 104 25.58 -17.42 -2.07
N PHE A 105 26.50 -17.03 -1.18
CA PHE A 105 26.16 -16.86 0.23
C PHE A 105 25.22 -15.68 0.46
N ALA A 106 25.34 -14.60 -0.30
CA ALA A 106 24.37 -13.50 -0.22
C ALA A 106 22.95 -13.95 -0.62
N ARG A 107 22.82 -14.81 -1.64
CA ARG A 107 21.53 -15.43 -2.00
C ARG A 107 21.01 -16.32 -0.87
N LEU A 108 21.88 -17.13 -0.27
CA LEU A 108 21.51 -17.99 0.85
C LEU A 108 20.99 -17.18 2.05
N VAL A 109 21.64 -16.06 2.38
CA VAL A 109 21.16 -15.13 3.43
C VAL A 109 19.74 -14.65 3.13
N LEU A 110 19.46 -14.22 1.89
CA LEU A 110 18.12 -13.76 1.51
C LEU A 110 17.09 -14.89 1.57
N GLN A 111 17.47 -16.10 1.14
CA GLN A 111 16.60 -17.28 1.22
C GLN A 111 16.27 -17.61 2.68
N MET A 112 17.28 -17.65 3.55
CA MET A 112 17.09 -17.90 4.99
C MET A 112 16.22 -16.83 5.64
N ALA A 113 16.42 -15.55 5.28
CA ALA A 113 15.59 -14.45 5.76
C ALA A 113 14.15 -14.58 5.27
N MET A 114 13.93 -14.95 4.00
CA MET A 114 12.60 -15.15 3.44
C MET A 114 11.87 -16.35 4.07
N ASP A 115 12.57 -17.46 4.31
CA ASP A 115 11.93 -18.67 4.82
C ASP A 115 11.60 -18.60 6.31
N ASN A 116 12.32 -17.76 7.06
CA ASN A 116 12.23 -17.70 8.52
C ASN A 116 11.75 -16.34 9.07
N HIS A 117 11.44 -15.35 8.21
CA HIS A 117 10.89 -14.08 8.70
C HIS A 117 9.45 -14.22 9.17
N ASP A 118 9.19 -13.65 10.35
CA ASP A 118 7.84 -13.37 10.80
C ASP A 118 7.37 -12.04 10.19
N ALA A 119 6.66 -12.14 9.07
CA ALA A 119 6.03 -11.00 8.40
C ALA A 119 4.98 -10.30 9.28
N THR A 120 4.45 -10.98 10.31
CA THR A 120 3.42 -10.44 11.21
C THR A 120 3.99 -9.51 12.29
N THR A 121 5.29 -9.58 12.63
CA THR A 121 5.84 -8.82 13.76
C THR A 121 6.99 -7.88 13.43
N ILE A 122 7.92 -8.25 12.53
CA ILE A 122 9.19 -7.51 12.37
C ILE A 122 9.55 -7.20 10.90
N GLY A 123 9.12 -8.06 9.95
CA GLY A 123 9.51 -7.97 8.54
C GLY A 123 11.02 -8.17 8.31
N ILE A 124 11.45 -8.23 7.04
CA ILE A 124 12.90 -8.28 6.73
C ILE A 124 13.45 -6.86 6.81
N ASN A 125 14.47 -6.66 7.66
CA ASN A 125 15.20 -5.41 7.83
C ASN A 125 16.72 -5.67 7.90
N TRP A 126 17.51 -4.60 7.99
CA TRP A 126 18.98 -4.69 8.00
C TRP A 126 19.54 -5.54 9.16
N GLU A 127 18.92 -5.51 10.34
CA GLU A 127 19.37 -6.31 11.49
C GLU A 127 19.07 -7.79 11.28
N VAL A 128 17.92 -8.11 10.70
CA VAL A 128 17.58 -9.48 10.29
C VAL A 128 18.63 -10.04 9.32
N LEU A 129 19.04 -9.25 8.32
CA LEU A 129 20.09 -9.67 7.38
C LEU A 129 21.44 -9.89 8.09
N LYS A 130 21.83 -9.06 9.06
CA LYS A 130 23.07 -9.25 9.83
C LYS A 130 23.07 -10.56 10.62
N ILE A 131 21.93 -10.93 11.22
CA ILE A 131 21.78 -12.20 11.94
C ILE A 131 22.04 -13.37 10.99
N TYR A 132 21.39 -13.38 9.82
CA TYR A 132 21.55 -14.47 8.86
C TYR A 132 22.94 -14.50 8.21
N ILE A 133 23.59 -13.35 8.02
CA ILE A 133 25.02 -13.31 7.64
C ILE A 133 25.87 -14.05 8.68
N GLY A 134 25.64 -13.81 9.98
CA GLY A 134 26.33 -14.50 11.06
C GLY A 134 26.11 -16.02 11.01
N GLN A 135 24.86 -16.45 10.84
CA GLN A 135 24.51 -17.88 10.73
C GLN A 135 25.17 -18.55 9.53
N VAL A 136 25.22 -17.89 8.37
CA VAL A 136 25.90 -18.43 7.19
C VAL A 136 27.39 -18.62 7.44
N PHE A 137 28.05 -17.69 8.15
CA PHE A 137 29.45 -17.89 8.54
C PHE A 137 29.65 -19.04 9.53
N GLU A 138 28.75 -19.19 10.50
CA GLU A 138 28.80 -20.31 11.45
C GLU A 138 28.64 -21.65 10.74
N MET A 139 27.66 -21.76 9.84
CA MET A 139 27.41 -22.97 9.04
C MET A 139 28.61 -23.33 8.15
N HIS A 140 29.18 -22.33 7.47
CA HIS A 140 30.37 -22.52 6.64
C HIS A 140 31.59 -22.94 7.48
N SER A 141 31.80 -22.32 8.64
CA SER A 141 32.90 -22.66 9.54
C SER A 141 32.75 -24.06 10.14
N ALA A 142 31.51 -24.52 10.31
CA ALA A 142 31.18 -25.88 10.74
C ALA A 142 31.22 -26.93 9.61
N GLY A 143 31.45 -26.51 8.35
CA GLY A 143 31.48 -27.41 7.19
C GLY A 143 30.11 -27.98 6.79
N ILE A 144 29.02 -27.31 7.20
CA ILE A 144 27.65 -27.69 6.85
C ILE A 144 27.33 -27.27 5.40
N ILE A 145 27.87 -26.12 4.99
CA ILE A 145 27.77 -25.53 3.65
C ILE A 145 29.15 -25.07 3.18
#